data_AF-A0A4P9VI38-F1
#
_entry.id   AF-A0A4P9VI38-F1
#
_cell.length_a   1.000
_cell.length_b   1.000
_cell.length_c   1.000
_cell.angle_alpha   90.00
_cell.angle_beta   90.00
_cell.angle_gamma   90.00
#
_symmetry.space_group_name_H-M   'P 1'
#
loop_
_entity.id
_entity.type
_entity.pdbx_description
1 polymer ?
#
loop_
_entity_poly.entity_id
_entity_poly.type
_entity_poly.pdbx_seq_one_letter_code
_entity_poly.pdbx_strand_id
1 'polypeptide(L)'
;MDFFLPANASINGWGDFPDEIEKSAFIKAKINKVLEYRDHYAWLEVEVEDKLLINDLKNKFTPVNEVHTIFDNIYDFDDYHLYEYDRWLYYYGTDQGDLSNWMLIEKNGKYTHLIALGESGLHYSTAYFGNILLSESTYKKIINKCDN
;
A
#
# COMPACT_ATOMS: atom_id res chain seq x y z
N MET A 1 10.02 7.40 5.85
CA MET A 1 10.33 6.18 5.09
C MET A 1 9.45 6.26 3.87
N ASP A 2 10.03 6.04 2.70
CA ASP A 2 9.33 6.04 1.42
C ASP A 2 8.95 4.63 1.04
N PHE A 3 7.90 4.50 0.23
CA PHE A 3 7.46 3.20 -0.24
C PHE A 3 8.12 2.85 -1.56
N PHE A 4 8.83 1.72 -1.58
CA PHE A 4 9.51 1.18 -2.73
C PHE A 4 8.68 0.08 -3.38
N LEU A 5 8.32 0.31 -4.64
CA LEU A 5 7.76 -0.69 -5.54
C LEU A 5 8.86 -1.21 -6.47
N PRO A 6 8.97 -2.53 -6.69
CA PRO A 6 9.81 -3.08 -7.75
C PRO A 6 9.34 -2.64 -9.14
N ALA A 7 10.20 -2.84 -10.15
CA ALA A 7 10.05 -2.17 -11.44
C ALA A 7 8.69 -2.40 -12.12
N ASN A 8 8.18 -3.64 -12.17
CA ASN A 8 6.94 -3.91 -12.89
C ASN A 8 5.71 -3.37 -12.14
N ALA A 9 5.65 -3.59 -10.84
CA ALA A 9 4.62 -3.04 -9.96
C ALA A 9 4.66 -1.52 -9.89
N SER A 10 5.82 -0.88 -10.10
CA SER A 10 5.91 0.58 -10.17
C SER A 10 5.24 1.16 -11.42
N ILE A 11 5.11 0.36 -12.48
CA ILE A 11 4.52 0.79 -13.76
C ILE A 11 3.02 0.49 -13.80
N ASN A 12 2.59 -0.73 -13.44
CA ASN A 12 1.18 -1.15 -13.55
C ASN A 12 0.54 -1.58 -12.21
N GLY A 13 1.21 -1.35 -11.09
CA GLY A 13 0.72 -1.75 -9.77
C GLY A 13 0.79 -3.24 -9.49
N TRP A 14 0.40 -3.62 -8.27
CA TRP A 14 0.32 -5.02 -7.86
C TRP A 14 -0.87 -5.78 -8.44
N GLY A 15 -1.87 -5.07 -8.98
CA GLY A 15 -2.96 -5.67 -9.73
C GLY A 15 -2.42 -6.52 -10.89
N ASP A 16 -1.44 -6.01 -11.65
CA ASP A 16 -0.84 -6.75 -12.77
C ASP A 16 0.39 -7.58 -12.38
N PHE A 17 1.10 -7.21 -11.31
CA PHE A 17 2.35 -7.85 -10.88
C PHE A 17 2.32 -8.27 -9.39
N PRO A 18 1.45 -9.21 -9.00
CA PRO A 18 1.29 -9.61 -7.60
C PRO A 18 2.51 -10.29 -7.00
N ASP A 19 3.33 -10.97 -7.81
CA ASP A 19 4.58 -11.61 -7.37
C ASP A 19 5.64 -10.60 -6.87
N GLU A 20 5.40 -9.31 -7.06
CA GLU A 20 6.25 -8.23 -6.57
C GLU A 20 5.80 -7.65 -5.23
N ILE A 21 4.64 -8.04 -4.70
CA ILE A 21 4.14 -7.60 -3.37
C ILE A 21 5.19 -7.85 -2.29
N GLU A 22 5.73 -9.06 -2.21
CA GLU A 22 6.69 -9.43 -1.17
C GLU A 22 8.09 -8.82 -1.37
N LYS A 23 8.38 -8.32 -2.59
CA LYS A 23 9.64 -7.65 -2.93
C LYS A 23 9.59 -6.15 -2.65
N SER A 24 8.40 -5.59 -2.47
CA SER A 24 8.20 -4.20 -2.06
C SER A 24 8.69 -3.96 -0.62
N ALA A 25 9.01 -2.70 -0.33
CA ALA A 25 9.59 -2.34 0.94
C ALA A 25 9.26 -0.90 1.36
N PHE A 26 9.32 -0.63 2.66
CA PHE A 26 9.49 0.72 3.16
C PHE A 26 10.97 0.99 3.38
N ILE A 27 11.48 2.05 2.77
CA ILE A 27 12.90 2.39 2.82
C ILE A 27 13.09 3.73 3.52
N LYS A 28 14.16 3.84 4.30
CA LYS A 28 14.70 5.14 4.69
C LYS A 28 15.88 5.38 3.76
N ALA A 29 15.81 6.42 2.95
CA ALA A 29 16.87 6.75 2.02
C ALA A 29 17.34 8.19 2.20
N LYS A 30 18.61 8.41 1.88
CA LYS A 30 19.22 9.73 1.78
C LYS A 30 19.49 10.02 0.32
N ILE A 31 19.12 11.20 -0.15
CA ILE A 31 19.48 11.67 -1.48
C ILE A 31 20.93 12.12 -1.45
N ASN A 32 21.78 11.45 -2.23
CA ASN A 32 23.20 11.78 -2.34
C ASN A 32 23.44 12.80 -3.45
N LYS A 33 22.80 12.59 -4.60
CA LYS A 33 23.00 13.43 -5.79
C LYS A 33 21.79 13.41 -6.71
N VAL A 34 21.53 14.56 -7.35
CA VAL A 34 20.65 14.62 -8.53
C VAL A 34 21.48 14.28 -9.76
N LEU A 35 21.14 13.19 -10.44
CA LEU A 35 21.81 12.75 -11.66
C LEU A 35 21.26 13.51 -12.87
N GLU A 36 19.95 13.70 -12.92
CA GLU A 36 19.25 14.42 -13.98
C GLU A 36 17.99 15.07 -13.42
N TYR A 37 17.65 16.25 -13.96
CA TYR A 37 16.44 16.98 -13.63
C TYR A 37 15.76 17.45 -14.92
N ARG A 38 14.46 17.19 -15.03
CA ARG A 38 13.58 17.59 -16.14
C ARG A 38 12.31 18.21 -15.56
N ASP A 39 11.49 18.78 -16.44
CA ASP A 39 10.26 19.50 -16.05
C ASP A 39 9.26 18.62 -15.25
N HIS A 40 9.27 17.30 -15.46
CA HIS A 40 8.30 16.38 -14.85
C HIS A 40 8.92 15.22 -14.06
N TYR A 41 10.26 15.09 -14.03
CA TYR A 41 10.93 14.02 -13.28
C TYR A 41 12.37 14.38 -12.93
N ALA A 42 12.92 13.66 -11.95
CA ALA A 42 14.33 13.71 -11.60
C ALA A 42 14.87 12.29 -11.40
N TRP A 43 16.09 12.06 -11.85
CA TRP A 43 16.86 10.86 -11.50
C TRP A 43 17.75 11.17 -10.32
N LEU A 44 17.60 10.41 -9.25
CA LEU A 44 18.30 10.60 -8.00
C LEU A 44 19.20 9.40 -7.71
N GLU A 45 20.44 9.69 -7.33
CA GLU A 45 21.27 8.72 -6.63
C GLU A 45 20.93 8.77 -5.14
N VAL A 46 20.49 7.64 -4.60
CA VAL A 46 20.07 7.52 -3.21
C VAL A 46 20.86 6.43 -2.50
N GLU A 47 21.12 6.64 -1.22
CA GLU A 47 21.67 5.64 -0.31
C GLU A 47 20.56 5.14 0.62
N VAL A 48 20.32 3.82 0.61
CA VAL A 48 19.32 3.19 1.48
C VAL A 48 19.94 2.97 2.86
N GLU A 49 19.48 3.73 3.85
CA GLU A 49 19.92 3.65 5.25
C GLU A 49 19.21 2.53 6.02
N ASP A 50 17.93 2.29 5.74
CA ASP A 50 17.12 1.24 6.37
C ASP A 50 16.08 0.69 5.38
N LYS A 51 15.70 -0.57 5.56
CA LYS A 51 14.74 -1.28 4.72
C LYS A 51 13.85 -2.20 5.55
N LEU A 52 12.54 -2.11 5.31
CA LEU A 52 11.51 -2.99 5.83
C LEU A 52 10.79 -3.67 4.67
N LEU A 53 11.03 -4.96 4.44
CA LEU A 53 10.28 -5.70 3.42
C LEU A 53 8.83 -5.91 3.89
N ILE A 54 7.89 -5.93 2.94
CA ILE A 54 6.47 -6.20 3.25
C ILE A 54 6.29 -7.48 4.06
N ASN A 55 7.01 -8.56 3.72
CA ASN A 55 6.90 -9.85 4.39
C ASN A 55 7.46 -9.85 5.83
N ASP A 56 8.31 -8.87 6.18
CA ASP A 56 8.89 -8.74 7.51
C ASP A 56 8.04 -7.89 8.46
N LEU A 57 7.12 -7.06 7.92
CA LEU A 57 6.35 -6.09 8.70
C LEU A 57 5.55 -6.75 9.83
N LYS A 58 4.84 -7.84 9.53
CA LYS A 58 4.02 -8.56 10.51
C LYS A 58 4.82 -9.17 11.65
N ASN A 59 6.09 -9.51 11.39
CA ASN A 59 6.99 -10.08 12.38
C ASN A 59 7.67 -8.99 13.22
N LYS A 60 7.85 -7.79 12.65
CA LYS A 60 8.51 -6.67 13.30
C LYS A 60 7.60 -5.89 14.24
N PHE A 61 6.29 -5.85 13.95
CA PHE A 61 5.32 -5.07 14.73
C PHE A 61 4.29 -5.98 15.39
N THR A 62 4.02 -5.75 16.68
CA THR A 62 2.96 -6.46 17.41
C THR A 62 1.60 -6.15 16.78
N PRO A 63 0.75 -7.17 16.54
CA PRO A 63 -0.59 -6.93 16.05
C PRO A 63 -1.40 -6.03 16.99
N VAL A 64 -2.13 -5.07 16.42
CA VAL A 64 -3.07 -4.21 17.15
C VAL A 64 -4.47 -4.39 16.60
N ASN A 65 -5.48 -4.42 17.48
CA ASN A 65 -6.87 -4.49 17.02
C ASN A 65 -7.29 -3.18 16.39
N GLU A 66 -8.09 -3.27 15.33
CA GLU A 66 -8.81 -2.14 14.78
C GLU A 66 -9.70 -1.50 15.87
N VAL A 67 -9.51 -0.20 16.11
CA VAL A 67 -10.29 0.57 17.10
C VAL A 67 -11.46 1.31 16.44
N HIS A 68 -11.23 1.83 15.23
CA HIS A 68 -12.21 2.46 14.37
C HIS A 68 -12.08 1.87 12.97
N THR A 69 -13.17 1.85 12.22
CA THR A 69 -13.16 1.36 10.83
C THR A 69 -12.09 2.11 10.05
N ILE A 70 -11.22 1.40 9.32
CA ILE A 70 -10.23 2.07 8.47
C ILE A 70 -10.88 3.03 7.46
N PHE A 71 -12.09 2.68 6.98
CA PHE A 71 -12.91 3.50 6.09
C PHE A 71 -13.37 4.84 6.69
N ASP A 72 -13.38 4.99 8.01
CA ASP A 72 -13.72 6.27 8.62
C ASP A 72 -12.55 7.27 8.51
N ASN A 73 -11.37 6.80 8.09
CA ASN A 73 -10.12 7.55 8.06
C ASN A 73 -9.50 7.69 6.66
N ILE A 74 -10.13 7.14 5.61
CA ILE A 74 -9.62 7.20 4.23
C ILE A 74 -10.70 7.75 3.31
N TYR A 75 -10.29 8.22 2.12
CA TYR A 75 -11.23 8.67 1.09
C TYR A 75 -12.24 7.59 0.70
N ASP A 76 -13.49 8.02 0.49
CA ASP A 76 -14.55 7.20 -0.06
C ASP A 76 -14.79 7.56 -1.54
N PHE A 77 -14.41 6.67 -2.43
CA PHE A 77 -14.61 6.74 -3.88
C PHE A 77 -15.81 5.90 -4.33
N ASP A 78 -16.25 6.09 -5.57
CA ASP A 78 -17.27 5.24 -6.20
C ASP A 78 -16.64 4.10 -7.05
N ASP A 79 -15.39 4.28 -7.50
CA ASP A 79 -14.65 3.29 -8.31
C ASP A 79 -13.62 2.56 -7.45
N TYR A 80 -13.90 1.29 -7.17
CA TYR A 80 -13.02 0.42 -6.39
C TYR A 80 -12.72 -0.88 -7.12
N HIS A 81 -11.48 -1.32 -6.96
CA HIS A 81 -11.00 -2.58 -7.46
C HIS A 81 -10.41 -3.39 -6.30
N LEU A 82 -10.78 -4.67 -6.26
CA LEU A 82 -10.19 -5.65 -5.37
C LEU A 82 -9.51 -6.73 -6.18
N TYR A 83 -8.24 -6.94 -5.90
CA TYR A 83 -7.45 -8.02 -6.47
C TYR A 83 -7.07 -9.02 -5.38
N GLU A 84 -7.29 -10.30 -5.63
CA GLU A 84 -6.99 -11.39 -4.70
C GLU A 84 -5.89 -12.30 -5.27
N TYR A 85 -4.82 -12.48 -4.50
CA TYR A 85 -3.66 -13.26 -4.89
C TYR A 85 -3.13 -14.10 -3.73
N ASP A 86 -3.41 -15.40 -3.74
CA ASP A 86 -3.05 -16.32 -2.64
C ASP A 86 -3.54 -15.78 -1.29
N ARG A 87 -2.61 -15.34 -0.42
CA ARG A 87 -2.94 -14.73 0.87
C ARG A 87 -3.10 -13.21 0.83
N TRP A 88 -2.81 -12.57 -0.29
CA TRP A 88 -2.87 -11.11 -0.41
C TRP A 88 -4.21 -10.66 -0.97
N LEU A 89 -4.73 -9.58 -0.40
CA LEU A 89 -5.80 -8.76 -0.94
C LEU A 89 -5.23 -7.37 -1.18
N TYR A 90 -5.35 -6.90 -2.42
CA TYR A 90 -4.98 -5.55 -2.82
C TYR A 90 -6.25 -4.79 -3.19
N TYR A 91 -6.60 -3.84 -2.34
CA TYR A 91 -7.70 -2.92 -2.57
C TYR A 91 -7.15 -1.62 -3.16
N TYR A 92 -7.79 -1.10 -4.19
CA TYR A 92 -7.43 0.17 -4.81
C TYR A 92 -8.70 0.94 -5.15
N GLY A 93 -8.73 2.22 -4.82
CA GLY A 93 -9.80 3.14 -5.19
C GLY A 93 -9.24 4.42 -5.77
N THR A 94 -9.96 5.01 -6.71
CA THR A 94 -9.57 6.27 -7.34
C THR A 94 -10.78 7.11 -7.69
N ASP A 95 -10.59 8.43 -7.75
CA ASP A 95 -11.56 9.36 -8.33
C ASP A 95 -10.84 10.35 -9.23
N GLN A 96 -11.42 10.59 -10.42
CA GLN A 96 -10.97 11.46 -11.51
C GLN A 96 -9.47 11.39 -11.88
N GLY A 97 -8.75 10.34 -11.46
CA GLY A 97 -7.34 10.10 -11.77
C GLY A 97 -6.34 10.94 -10.96
N ASP A 98 -6.80 11.75 -10.01
CA ASP A 98 -5.97 12.67 -9.22
C ASP A 98 -6.07 12.45 -7.72
N LEU A 99 -7.05 11.64 -7.26
CA LEU A 99 -7.11 11.08 -5.90
C LEU A 99 -7.11 9.56 -5.96
N SER A 100 -6.34 8.92 -5.08
CA SER A 100 -6.39 7.47 -4.93
C SER A 100 -6.05 7.02 -3.51
N ASN A 101 -6.54 5.85 -3.13
CA ASN A 101 -6.08 5.12 -1.98
C ASN A 101 -5.91 3.64 -2.30
N TRP A 102 -5.07 2.96 -1.53
CA TRP A 102 -4.89 1.53 -1.66
C TRP A 102 -4.59 0.89 -0.32
N MET A 103 -5.04 -0.34 -0.14
CA MET A 103 -4.75 -1.16 1.04
C MET A 103 -4.14 -2.49 0.62
N LEU A 104 -3.07 -2.89 1.30
CA LEU A 104 -2.51 -4.22 1.19
C LEU A 104 -2.84 -5.01 2.46
N ILE A 105 -3.56 -6.11 2.26
CA ILE A 105 -4.12 -6.92 3.33
C ILE A 105 -3.62 -8.35 3.19
N GLU A 106 -3.18 -8.95 4.29
CA GLU A 106 -2.77 -10.36 4.34
C GLU A 106 -3.82 -11.20 5.07
N LYS A 107 -4.26 -12.29 4.43
CA LYS A 107 -5.16 -13.32 4.96
C LYS A 107 -4.34 -14.50 5.46
N ASN A 108 -4.26 -14.68 6.78
CA ASN A 108 -3.51 -15.80 7.38
C ASN A 108 -4.44 -16.89 7.95
N GLY A 109 -5.59 -17.11 7.30
CA GLY A 109 -6.62 -18.11 7.66
C GLY A 109 -7.41 -17.78 8.93
N LYS A 110 -6.73 -17.41 10.01
CA LYS A 110 -7.35 -17.05 11.31
C LYS A 110 -7.61 -15.54 11.44
N TYR A 111 -6.80 -14.73 10.78
CA TYR A 111 -6.81 -13.28 10.92
C TYR A 111 -6.59 -12.61 9.58
N THR A 112 -7.15 -11.42 9.45
CA THR A 112 -6.98 -10.53 8.31
C THR A 112 -6.23 -9.30 8.78
N HIS A 113 -5.03 -9.08 8.24
CA HIS A 113 -4.13 -8.03 8.67
C HIS A 113 -4.04 -6.94 7.61
N LEU A 114 -4.29 -5.69 7.99
CA LEU A 114 -3.88 -4.54 7.18
C LEU A 114 -2.37 -4.32 7.41
N ILE A 115 -1.60 -4.52 6.34
CA ILE A 115 -0.13 -4.46 6.36
C ILE A 115 0.36 -3.10 5.89
N ALA A 116 -0.26 -2.56 4.85
CA ALA A 116 0.07 -1.24 4.33
C ALA A 116 -1.17 -0.53 3.78
N LEU A 117 -1.15 0.79 3.84
CA LEU A 117 -2.15 1.70 3.31
C LEU A 117 -1.40 2.82 2.60
N GLY A 118 -1.85 3.22 1.41
CA GLY A 118 -1.36 4.43 0.77
C GLY A 118 -2.48 5.33 0.30
N GLU A 119 -2.18 6.61 0.24
CA GLU A 119 -3.07 7.67 -0.23
C GLU A 119 -2.27 8.63 -1.10
N SER A 120 -2.87 9.05 -2.20
CA SER A 120 -2.29 10.04 -3.10
C SER A 120 -3.31 11.08 -3.51
N GLY A 121 -2.82 12.30 -3.68
CA GLY A 121 -3.53 13.41 -4.28
C GLY A 121 -2.63 14.22 -5.20
N LEU A 122 -3.15 15.30 -5.77
CA LEU A 122 -2.43 16.24 -6.64
C LEU A 122 -1.04 16.68 -6.13
N HIS A 123 -0.86 16.78 -4.81
CA HIS A 123 0.34 17.33 -4.19
C HIS A 123 0.94 16.45 -3.09
N TYR A 124 0.48 15.21 -2.96
CA TYR A 124 1.03 14.31 -1.95
C TYR A 124 0.91 12.85 -2.38
N SER A 125 1.84 12.03 -1.91
CA SER A 125 1.75 10.58 -1.96
C SER A 125 2.35 10.07 -0.67
N THR A 126 1.54 9.37 0.11
CA THR A 126 1.93 8.87 1.42
C THR A 126 1.62 7.39 1.51
N ALA A 127 2.50 6.64 2.14
CA ALA A 127 2.29 5.24 2.45
C ALA A 127 2.61 4.99 3.92
N TYR A 128 1.73 4.22 4.54
CA TYR A 128 1.77 3.81 5.93
C TYR A 128 1.88 2.29 5.98
N PHE A 129 2.57 1.78 6.99
CA PHE A 129 2.62 0.35 7.28
C PHE A 129 2.21 0.09 8.71
N GLY A 130 1.78 -1.15 8.96
CA GLY A 130 1.40 -1.59 10.30
C GLY A 130 1.15 -3.09 10.35
N ASN A 131 0.53 -3.49 11.46
CA ASN A 131 0.05 -4.85 11.68
C ASN A 131 -1.32 -4.76 12.36
N ILE A 132 -2.32 -4.29 11.63
CA ILE A 132 -3.66 -4.03 12.20
C ILE A 132 -4.56 -5.22 11.91
N LEU A 133 -5.11 -5.84 12.95
CA LEU A 133 -6.13 -6.88 12.85
C LEU A 133 -7.46 -6.23 12.47
N LEU A 134 -7.91 -6.46 11.24
CA LEU A 134 -9.18 -5.95 10.75
C LEU A 134 -10.35 -6.69 11.40
N SER A 135 -11.39 -5.94 11.77
CA SER A 135 -12.66 -6.52 12.19
C SER A 135 -13.36 -7.23 11.03
N GLU A 136 -14.23 -8.21 11.34
CA GLU A 136 -15.06 -8.85 10.32
C GLU A 136 -15.96 -7.84 9.59
N SER A 137 -16.45 -6.81 10.28
CA SER A 137 -17.26 -5.75 9.69
C SER A 137 -16.50 -4.95 8.65
N THR A 138 -15.26 -4.54 8.95
CA THR A 138 -14.40 -3.82 8.00
C THR A 138 -14.07 -4.71 6.81
N TYR A 139 -13.70 -5.97 7.07
CA TYR A 139 -13.42 -6.93 6.01
C TYR A 139 -14.62 -7.10 5.05
N LYS A 140 -15.83 -7.32 5.58
CA LYS A 140 -17.05 -7.42 4.78
C LYS A 140 -17.31 -6.15 3.97
N LYS A 141 -17.05 -4.96 4.54
CA LYS A 141 -17.21 -3.69 3.83
C LYS A 141 -16.23 -3.55 2.65
N ILE A 142 -14.99 -4.04 2.79
CA ILE A 142 -14.01 -4.09 1.68
C ILE A 142 -14.55 -4.94 0.53
N ILE A 143 -14.99 -6.16 0.83
CA ILE A 143 -15.51 -7.08 -0.19
C ILE A 143 -16.76 -6.49 -0.87
N ASN A 144 -17.74 -6.04 -0.09
CA ASN A 144 -19.01 -5.53 -0.62
C ASN A 144 -18.86 -4.28 -1.50
N LYS A 145 -17.83 -3.46 -1.28
CA LYS A 145 -17.60 -2.24 -2.09
C LYS A 145 -17.11 -2.56 -3.51
N CYS A 146 -16.57 -3.74 -3.74
CA CYS A 146 -15.98 -4.13 -5.02
C CYS A 146 -16.87 -5.10 -5.83
N ASP A 147 -18.00 -5.53 -5.25
CA ASP A 147 -18.97 -6.45 -5.85
C ASP A 147 -20.16 -5.73 -6.54
N ASN A 148 -20.15 -4.39 -6.65
CA ASN A 148 -21.14 -3.58 -7.36
C ASN A 148 -20.61 -3.08 -8.70
#